data_AF-A0A6G4W8I4-F1
#
_entry.id   AF-A0A6G4W8I4-F1
#
_cell.length_a   1.000
_cell.length_b   1.000
_cell.length_c   1.000
_cell.angle_alpha   90.00
_cell.angle_beta   90.00
_cell.angle_gamma   90.00
#
_symmetry.space_group_name_H-M   'P 1'
#
loop_
_entity.id
_entity.type
_entity.pdbx_description
1 polymer ?
#
loop_
_entity_poly.entity_id
_entity_poly.type
_entity_poly.pdbx_seq_one_letter_code
_entity_poly.pdbx_strand_id
1 'polypeptide(L)'
;MSADAGITRAMARLRKALERRMRLDDRAEELATREGRPIRAGTLAAYDTAALGRKLRPMLEFDGRGWRVLAAEIGVTSPDLSRIMAGQDISAAKVFAICDWAGLDARKFYRAPAGTPPARKRPRPALKPARAKRFHGKSTETVGAKG
;
A
#
# COMPACT_ATOMS: atom_id res chain seq x y z
N MET A 1 -41.75 -31.91 38.49
CA MET A 1 -41.15 -32.15 37.16
C MET A 1 -39.75 -31.57 37.17
N SER A 2 -38.74 -32.38 37.47
CA SER A 2 -37.36 -31.92 37.59
C SER A 2 -36.77 -31.77 36.20
N ALA A 3 -36.43 -30.54 35.79
CA ALA A 3 -35.74 -30.31 34.53
C ALA A 3 -34.37 -31.02 34.60
N ASP A 4 -34.18 -32.00 33.72
CA ASP A 4 -33.02 -32.87 33.70
C ASP A 4 -31.71 -32.05 33.71
N ALA A 5 -30.94 -32.17 34.78
CA ALA A 5 -29.70 -31.42 34.98
C ALA A 5 -28.65 -31.71 33.91
N GLY A 6 -28.79 -32.80 33.14
CA GLY A 6 -27.99 -33.07 31.95
C GLY A 6 -28.31 -32.10 30.81
N ILE A 7 -29.60 -31.86 30.56
CA ILE A 7 -30.10 -31.00 29.47
C ILE A 7 -29.72 -29.54 29.72
N THR A 8 -29.86 -29.06 30.96
CA THR A 8 -29.50 -27.67 31.30
C THR A 8 -28.00 -27.40 31.10
N ARG A 9 -27.13 -28.35 31.46
CA ARG A 9 -25.68 -28.25 31.23
C ARG A 9 -25.32 -28.32 29.74
N ALA A 10 -26.00 -29.17 28.97
CA ALA A 10 -25.81 -29.25 27.53
C ALA A 10 -26.20 -27.93 26.85
N MET A 11 -27.34 -27.35 27.21
CA MET A 11 -27.81 -26.07 26.68
C MET A 11 -26.89 -24.90 27.06
N ALA A 12 -26.34 -24.90 28.28
CA ALA A 12 -25.37 -23.88 28.69
C ALA A 12 -24.06 -23.94 27.88
N ARG A 13 -23.57 -25.15 27.57
CA ARG A 13 -22.40 -25.34 26.71
C ARG A 13 -22.66 -24.88 25.28
N LEU A 14 -23.84 -25.19 24.75
CA LEU A 14 -24.23 -24.81 23.39
C LEU A 14 -24.34 -23.28 23.24
N ARG A 15 -24.97 -22.60 24.21
CA ARG A 15 -25.03 -21.13 24.27
C ARG A 15 -23.64 -20.50 24.30
N LYS A 16 -22.76 -21.01 25.17
CA LYS A 16 -21.38 -20.50 25.29
C LYS A 16 -20.56 -20.72 24.02
N ALA A 17 -20.77 -21.83 23.32
CA ALA A 17 -20.11 -22.10 22.05
C ALA A 17 -20.61 -21.14 20.95
N LEU A 18 -21.92 -20.86 20.92
CA LEU A 18 -22.54 -19.95 19.98
C LEU A 18 -22.04 -18.51 20.19
N GLU A 19 -22.07 -18.00 21.43
CA GLU A 19 -21.55 -16.67 21.78
C GLU A 19 -20.07 -16.51 21.41
N ARG A 20 -19.27 -17.57 21.62
CA ARG A 20 -17.86 -17.56 21.25
C ARG A 20 -17.68 -17.48 19.73
N ARG A 21 -18.54 -18.15 18.96
CA ARG A 21 -18.50 -18.12 17.51
C ARG A 21 -18.95 -16.76 16.97
N MET A 22 -20.05 -16.22 17.49
CA MET A 22 -20.53 -14.89 17.14
C MET A 22 -19.48 -13.80 17.38
N ARG A 23 -18.78 -13.82 18.53
CA ARG A 23 -17.68 -12.88 18.78
C ARG A 23 -16.50 -13.00 17.81
N LEU A 24 -16.24 -14.20 17.28
CA LEU A 24 -15.21 -14.39 16.26
C LEU A 24 -15.68 -13.85 14.92
N ASP A 25 -16.95 -14.04 14.59
CA ASP A 25 -17.56 -13.55 13.35
C ASP A 25 -17.69 -12.01 13.39
N ASP A 26 -18.13 -11.41 14.50
CA ASP A 26 -18.19 -9.96 14.71
C ASP A 26 -16.80 -9.32 14.58
N ARG A 27 -15.77 -9.95 15.16
CA ARG A 27 -14.39 -9.48 15.06
C ARG A 27 -13.83 -9.64 13.64
N ALA A 28 -14.23 -10.70 12.93
CA ALA A 28 -13.87 -10.90 11.53
C ALA A 28 -14.57 -9.87 10.62
N GLU A 29 -15.82 -9.53 10.90
CA GLU A 29 -16.60 -8.53 10.18
C GLU A 29 -16.09 -7.10 10.47
N GLU A 30 -15.71 -6.81 11.72
CA GLU A 30 -15.04 -5.56 12.09
C GLU A 30 -13.69 -5.41 11.39
N LEU A 31 -12.90 -6.50 11.29
CA LEU A 31 -11.64 -6.52 10.53
C LEU A 31 -11.90 -6.34 9.02
N ALA A 32 -12.89 -7.03 8.45
CA ALA A 32 -13.27 -6.89 7.05
C ALA A 32 -13.80 -5.50 6.70
N THR A 33 -14.43 -4.81 7.65
CA THR A 33 -14.93 -3.43 7.49
C THR A 33 -13.81 -2.39 7.62
N ARG A 34 -12.78 -2.69 8.43
CA ARG A 34 -11.56 -1.86 8.58
C ARG A 34 -10.56 -2.06 7.44
N GLU A 35 -10.55 -3.23 6.82
CA GLU A 35 -9.79 -3.50 5.61
C GLU A 35 -10.46 -2.78 4.44
N GLY A 36 -9.95 -1.59 4.12
CA GLY A 36 -10.38 -0.82 2.96
C GLY A 36 -10.51 -1.74 1.75
N ARG A 37 -11.70 -1.72 1.12
CA ARG A 37 -12.00 -2.54 -0.07
C ARG A 37 -10.78 -2.56 -0.99
N PRO A 38 -10.30 -3.74 -1.42
CA PRO A 38 -9.21 -3.81 -2.39
C PRO A 38 -9.56 -2.90 -3.55
N ILE A 39 -8.59 -2.10 -4.01
CA ILE A 39 -8.75 -1.21 -5.15
C ILE A 39 -9.44 -2.01 -6.25
N ARG A 40 -10.68 -1.61 -6.63
CA ARG A 40 -11.53 -2.38 -7.57
C ARG A 40 -10.66 -2.81 -8.75
N ALA A 41 -10.46 -4.12 -8.87
CA ALA A 41 -9.50 -4.70 -9.80
C ALA A 41 -9.69 -4.09 -11.19
N GLY A 42 -8.63 -3.46 -11.71
CA GLY A 42 -8.60 -2.88 -13.05
C GLY A 42 -9.09 -1.43 -13.18
N THR A 43 -9.60 -0.77 -12.14
CA THR A 43 -10.03 0.65 -12.26
C THR A 43 -8.92 1.66 -11.97
N LEU A 44 -8.03 1.34 -11.03
CA LEU A 44 -6.91 2.19 -10.66
C LEU A 44 -5.59 1.41 -10.77
N ALA A 45 -4.49 2.14 -10.85
CA ALA A 45 -3.17 1.56 -10.77
C ALA A 45 -2.98 0.91 -9.40
N ALA A 46 -2.45 -0.31 -9.38
CA ALA A 46 -2.22 -1.06 -8.15
C ALA A 46 -0.94 -1.91 -8.26
N TYR A 47 -0.45 -2.40 -7.13
CA TYR A 47 0.60 -3.42 -7.11
C TYR A 47 -0.02 -4.78 -6.82
N ASP A 48 0.51 -5.82 -7.44
CA ASP A 48 0.20 -7.21 -7.11
C ASP A 48 0.94 -7.62 -5.82
N THR A 49 0.46 -7.15 -4.68
CA THR A 49 1.07 -7.43 -3.38
C THR A 49 0.98 -8.92 -3.02
N ALA A 50 -0.04 -9.63 -3.52
CA ALA A 50 -0.13 -11.08 -3.38
C ALA A 50 1.00 -11.81 -4.12
N ALA A 51 1.33 -11.40 -5.36
CA ALA A 51 2.48 -11.94 -6.07
C ALA A 51 3.81 -11.57 -5.41
N LEU A 52 3.93 -10.35 -4.90
CA LEU A 52 5.08 -9.92 -4.13
C LEU A 52 5.26 -10.81 -2.88
N GLY A 53 4.17 -11.04 -2.13
CA GLY A 53 4.18 -11.90 -0.95
C GLY A 53 4.61 -13.34 -1.24
N ARG A 54 4.15 -13.92 -2.36
CA ARG A 54 4.59 -15.26 -2.80
C ARG A 54 6.09 -15.33 -3.10
N LYS A 55 6.68 -14.26 -3.63
CA LYS A 55 8.13 -14.19 -3.91
C LYS A 55 8.95 -13.92 -2.64
N LEU A 56 8.42 -13.09 -1.74
CA LEU A 56 9.09 -12.68 -0.53
C LEU A 56 9.10 -13.77 0.55
N ARG A 57 8.03 -14.57 0.64
CA ARG A 57 7.88 -15.64 1.66
C ARG A 57 9.10 -16.56 1.81
N PRO A 58 9.64 -17.21 0.75
CA PRO A 58 10.79 -18.09 0.91
C PRO A 58 12.06 -17.36 1.37
N MET A 59 12.23 -16.08 1.01
CA MET A 59 13.38 -15.28 1.45
C MET A 59 13.32 -14.99 2.95
N LEU A 60 12.13 -14.64 3.45
CA LEU A 60 11.90 -14.39 4.88
C LEU A 60 12.00 -15.68 5.70
N GLU A 61 11.51 -16.80 5.16
CA GLU A 61 11.61 -18.11 5.81
C GLU A 61 13.06 -18.60 5.90
N PHE A 62 13.87 -18.36 4.85
CA PHE A 62 15.30 -18.71 4.85
C PHE A 62 16.12 -17.86 5.82
N ASP A 63 15.79 -16.56 5.93
CA ASP A 63 16.50 -15.64 6.82
C ASP A 63 16.35 -16.02 8.31
N GLY A 64 15.18 -16.53 8.69
CA GLY A 64 14.93 -17.07 10.04
C GLY A 64 14.87 -16.03 11.16
N ARG A 65 15.15 -14.74 10.90
CA ARG A 65 14.97 -13.66 11.87
C ARG A 65 13.50 -13.31 12.03
N GLY A 66 13.13 -12.83 13.22
CA GLY A 66 11.77 -12.38 13.51
C GLY A 66 11.36 -11.21 12.61
N TRP A 67 10.09 -11.17 12.20
CA TRP A 67 9.58 -10.20 11.23
C TRP A 67 9.79 -8.73 11.62
N ARG A 68 9.89 -8.43 12.92
CA ARG A 68 10.18 -7.06 13.40
C ARG A 68 11.60 -6.62 13.05
N VAL A 69 12.56 -7.53 13.11
CA VAL A 69 13.97 -7.26 12.80
C VAL A 69 14.10 -6.95 11.31
N LEU A 70 13.49 -7.80 10.48
CA LEU A 70 13.47 -7.62 9.02
C LEU A 70 12.75 -6.35 8.60
N ALA A 71 11.60 -6.07 9.20
CA ALA A 71 10.87 -4.83 8.92
C ALA A 71 11.73 -3.59 9.22
N ALA A 72 12.44 -3.58 10.36
CA ALA A 72 13.33 -2.47 10.72
C ALA A 72 14.50 -2.31 9.74
N GLU A 73 15.10 -3.40 9.28
CA GLU A 73 16.18 -3.37 8.28
C GLU A 73 15.72 -2.82 6.92
N ILE A 74 14.52 -3.20 6.48
CA ILE A 74 13.93 -2.74 5.22
C ILE A 74 13.46 -1.27 5.33
N GLY A 75 13.25 -0.76 6.55
CA GLY A 75 12.65 0.56 6.78
C GLY A 75 11.11 0.55 6.65
N VAL A 76 10.47 -0.57 6.95
CA VAL A 76 9.00 -0.73 7.00
C VAL A 76 8.55 -1.23 8.38
N THR A 77 7.23 -1.37 8.57
CA THR A 77 6.69 -1.88 9.84
C THR A 77 6.32 -3.36 9.73
N SER A 78 6.35 -4.12 10.84
CA SER A 78 5.94 -5.53 10.81
C SER A 78 4.48 -5.74 10.34
N PRO A 79 3.51 -4.83 10.62
CA PRO A 79 2.20 -4.89 9.99
C PRO A 79 2.25 -4.78 8.46
N ASP A 80 3.17 -4.00 7.88
CA ASP A 80 3.26 -3.89 6.41
C ASP A 80 3.66 -5.21 5.77
N LEU A 81 4.60 -5.95 6.38
CA LEU A 81 4.95 -7.30 5.93
C LEU A 81 3.76 -8.26 6.06
N SER A 82 2.98 -8.15 7.14
CA SER A 82 1.76 -8.93 7.32
C SER A 82 0.71 -8.62 6.26
N ARG A 83 0.51 -7.35 5.90
CA ARG A 83 -0.42 -6.93 4.84
C ARG A 83 -0.03 -7.57 3.51
N ILE A 84 1.26 -7.53 3.14
CA ILE A 84 1.74 -8.15 1.90
C ILE A 84 1.51 -9.67 1.91
N MET A 85 1.78 -10.34 3.04
CA MET A 85 1.54 -11.78 3.16
C MET A 85 0.05 -12.15 3.03
N ALA A 86 -0.84 -11.24 3.43
CA ALA A 86 -2.28 -11.35 3.23
C ALA A 86 -2.74 -10.88 1.83
N GLY A 87 -1.83 -10.41 0.98
CA GLY A 87 -2.17 -9.86 -0.35
C GLY A 87 -2.90 -8.51 -0.30
N GLN A 88 -2.78 -7.78 0.81
CA GLN A 88 -3.38 -6.46 1.01
C GLN A 88 -2.50 -5.37 0.42
N ASP A 89 -3.14 -4.26 0.05
CA ASP A 89 -2.45 -3.11 -0.53
C ASP A 89 -1.59 -2.38 0.50
N ILE A 90 -0.48 -1.82 0.01
CA ILE A 90 0.43 -0.94 0.74
C ILE A 90 0.87 0.21 -0.16
N SER A 91 1.37 1.29 0.43
CA SER A 91 1.89 2.43 -0.32
C SER A 91 3.03 2.03 -1.25
N ALA A 92 3.12 2.66 -2.43
CA ALA A 92 4.18 2.41 -3.42
C ALA A 92 5.60 2.53 -2.84
N ALA A 93 5.85 3.50 -1.96
CA ALA A 93 7.15 3.69 -1.32
C ALA A 93 7.62 2.42 -0.56
N LYS A 94 6.69 1.75 0.13
CA LYS A 94 6.97 0.49 0.85
C LYS A 94 7.20 -0.67 -0.10
N VAL A 95 6.51 -0.70 -1.25
CA VAL A 95 6.77 -1.70 -2.29
C VAL A 95 8.19 -1.55 -2.83
N PHE A 96 8.64 -0.31 -3.09
CA PHE A 96 10.02 -0.06 -3.52
C PHE A 96 11.03 -0.51 -2.47
N ALA A 97 10.89 -0.06 -1.22
CA ALA A 97 11.81 -0.45 -0.14
C ALA A 97 11.95 -1.98 0.01
N ILE A 98 10.84 -2.70 -0.04
CA ILE A 98 10.83 -4.16 0.08
C ILE A 98 11.45 -4.84 -1.16
N CYS A 99 11.14 -4.34 -2.35
CA CYS A 99 11.73 -4.86 -3.59
C CYS A 99 13.24 -4.60 -3.65
N ASP A 100 13.70 -3.41 -3.25
CA ASP A 100 15.11 -3.04 -3.23
C ASP A 100 15.90 -3.94 -2.27
N TRP A 101 15.35 -4.18 -1.07
CA TRP A 101 15.94 -5.11 -0.10
C TRP A 101 15.97 -6.57 -0.62
N ALA A 102 14.88 -7.01 -1.28
CA ALA A 102 14.75 -8.36 -1.80
C ALA A 102 15.49 -8.59 -3.14
N GLY A 103 16.12 -7.57 -3.72
CA GLY A 103 16.72 -7.64 -5.06
C GLY A 103 15.69 -7.90 -6.18
N LEU A 104 14.45 -7.47 -5.99
CA LEU A 104 13.34 -7.64 -6.93
C LEU A 104 13.06 -6.34 -7.68
N ASP A 105 12.54 -6.46 -8.90
CA ASP A 105 12.07 -5.30 -9.66
C ASP A 105 10.60 -5.00 -9.32
N ALA A 106 10.36 -3.88 -8.64
CA ALA A 106 9.03 -3.41 -8.28
C ALA A 106 8.10 -3.25 -9.51
N ARG A 107 8.65 -2.94 -10.68
CA ARG A 107 7.86 -2.74 -11.90
C ARG A 107 7.19 -4.02 -12.38
N LYS A 108 7.73 -5.20 -12.05
CA LYS A 108 7.13 -6.51 -12.37
C LYS A 108 5.82 -6.75 -11.64
N PHE A 109 5.62 -6.11 -10.50
CA PHE A 109 4.40 -6.22 -9.71
C PHE A 109 3.40 -5.10 -10.00
N TYR A 110 3.77 -4.12 -10.82
CA TYR A 110 2.88 -3.02 -11.16
C TYR A 110 1.78 -3.47 -12.13
N ARG A 111 0.53 -3.22 -11.77
CA ARG A 111 -0.65 -3.41 -12.63
C ARG A 111 -1.18 -2.06 -13.06
N ALA A 112 -1.13 -1.81 -14.37
CA ALA A 112 -1.73 -0.62 -14.95
C ALA A 112 -3.26 -0.67 -14.85
N PRO A 113 -3.95 0.48 -14.71
CA PRO A 113 -5.41 0.50 -14.80
C PRO A 113 -5.88 0.08 -16.19
N ALA A 114 -7.09 -0.46 -16.27
CA ALA A 114 -7.71 -0.84 -17.54
C ALA A 114 -7.85 0.39 -18.44
N GLY A 115 -7.61 0.19 -19.75
CA GLY A 115 -7.68 1.28 -20.73
C GLY A 115 -6.52 2.27 -20.69
N THR A 116 -5.45 1.98 -19.95
CA THR A 116 -4.24 2.83 -19.96
C THR A 116 -3.65 2.89 -21.38
N PRO A 117 -3.51 4.09 -21.99
CA PRO A 117 -2.84 4.22 -23.28
C PRO A 117 -1.40 3.71 -23.22
N PRO A 118 -0.83 3.25 -24.35
CA PRO A 118 0.57 2.85 -24.40
C PRO A 118 1.49 4.00 -23.96
N ALA A 119 2.66 3.64 -23.43
CA ALA A 119 3.65 4.62 -23.00
C ALA A 119 3.96 5.62 -24.13
N ARG A 120 4.03 6.91 -23.78
CA ARG A 120 4.32 7.96 -24.76
C ARG A 120 5.72 7.75 -25.34
N LYS A 121 5.84 7.83 -26.67
CA LYS A 121 7.14 7.81 -27.37
C LYS A 121 8.00 9.04 -27.08
N ARG A 122 7.39 10.15 -26.65
CA ARG A 122 8.07 11.42 -26.38
C ARG A 122 7.78 11.88 -24.95
N PRO A 123 8.77 12.48 -24.26
CA PRO A 123 8.55 13.10 -22.96
C PRO A 123 7.39 14.11 -23.01
N ARG A 124 6.70 14.27 -21.88
CA ARG A 124 5.70 15.34 -21.76
C ARG A 124 6.41 16.69 -21.95
N PRO A 125 5.87 17.63 -22.73
CA PRO A 125 6.48 18.95 -22.86
C PRO A 125 6.69 19.54 -21.47
N ALA A 126 7.93 19.85 -21.12
CA ALA A 126 8.20 20.58 -19.90
C ALA A 126 7.51 21.94 -20.00
N LEU A 127 6.89 22.40 -18.91
CA LEU A 127 6.48 23.79 -18.80
C LEU A 127 7.76 24.62 -18.98
N LYS A 128 7.94 25.23 -20.15
CA LYS A 128 9.07 26.12 -20.37
C LYS A 128 8.93 27.23 -19.34
N PRO A 129 9.94 27.49 -18.48
CA PRO A 129 9.90 28.69 -17.66
C PRO A 129 9.67 29.84 -18.62
N ALA A 130 8.62 30.63 -18.36
CA ALA A 130 8.31 31.81 -19.16
C ALA A 130 9.63 32.56 -19.29
N ARG A 131 10.19 32.61 -20.52
CA ARG A 131 11.44 33.33 -20.80
C ARG A 131 11.32 34.65 -20.06
N ALA A 132 12.18 34.86 -19.06
CA ALA A 132 12.28 36.14 -18.39
C ALA A 132 12.35 37.16 -19.53
N LYS A 133 11.28 37.93 -19.71
CA LYS A 133 11.26 39.03 -20.67
C LYS A 133 12.41 39.89 -20.19
N ARG A 134 13.56 39.80 -20.86
CA ARG A 134 14.68 40.70 -20.63
C ARG A 134 14.12 42.07 -20.95
N PHE A 135 13.76 42.79 -19.90
CA PHE A 135 13.26 44.14 -19.98
C PHE A 135 14.43 44.95 -20.53
N HIS A 136 14.42 45.21 -21.84
CA HIS A 136 15.40 46.09 -22.46
C HIS A 136 14.97 47.51 -22.09
N GLY A 137 15.34 47.93 -20.88
CA GLY A 137 15.31 49.34 -20.52
C GLY A 137 16.22 50.06 -21.50
N LYS A 138 15.64 50.81 -22.43
CA LYS A 138 16.39 51.79 -23.22
C LYS A 138 16.87 52.83 -22.23
N SER A 139 18.16 52.81 -21.90
CA SER A 139 18.82 53.91 -21.19
C SER A 139 18.60 55.18 -21.99
N THR A 140 17.79 56.09 -21.46
CA THR A 140 17.72 57.47 -21.96
C THR A 140 19.01 58.15 -21.52
N GLU A 141 19.90 58.40 -22.48
CA GLU A 141 21.02 59.31 -22.32
C GLU A 141 20.47 60.69 -21.90
N THR A 142 20.84 61.15 -20.70
CA THR A 142 20.64 62.54 -20.31
C THR A 142 21.72 63.38 -20.97
N VAL A 143 21.36 64.03 -22.08
CA VAL A 143 22.15 65.11 -22.66
C VAL A 143 21.93 66.37 -21.81
N GLY A 144 23.01 66.92 -21.29
CA GLY A 144 23.12 68.36 -21.03
C GLY A 144 23.21 68.78 -19.56
N ALA A 145 24.39 69.28 -19.17
CA ALA A 145 24.53 70.67 -18.72
C ALA A 145 26.03 71.00 -18.61
N LYS A 146 26.55 71.72 -19.61
CA LYS A 146 27.70 72.62 -19.42
C LYS A 146 27.15 73.92 -18.83
N GLY A 147 27.82 74.43 -17.81
CA GLY A 147 27.62 75.73 -17.18
C GLY A 147 28.67 75.90 -16.11
#